data_AF-A0A973I487-F1
#
_entry.id   AF-A0A973I487-F1
#
_cell.length_a   1.000
_cell.length_b   1.000
_cell.length_c   1.000
_cell.angle_alpha   90.00
_cell.angle_beta   90.00
_cell.angle_gamma   90.00
#
_symmetry.space_group_name_H-M   'P 1'
#
loop_
_entity.id
_entity.type
_entity.pdbx_description
1 polymer ?
#
loop_
_entity_poly.entity_id
_entity_poly.type
_entity_poly.pdbx_seq_one_letter_code
_entity_poly.pdbx_strand_id
1 'polypeptide(L)'
;MAFTQKSFGPVSSHGNSDMPSSWTYRTADGKGVVNAPNYFIKKISSLNDGDIINVDAADGKYSAVIIIEDGDVTASERYGFVSPPDGFVVHQKLLGINAIKIGSSYDCSIAPSDLIDLSTYTNIQYVDWTRPDSSGDGSTWALAERNIGTAIDNAIASGLDTRIFVRGGIYPRFQSIAQASVAKNLTVAISLEAVHGRVTTGPFDNLTYTKTVGKNFVYEASRSAALIAVNLKQLDEDGEFVPILHVGSITECDNNPNTWFTDNSKVYVHADNSGVVTNTSTRIYLGVVGAALYGNEDIYISGFNLEGGQSGALDIRNGTDNTVVLDDTKCNYASGGTISSPLLKSGVAILNCDLFAAFNSSSSYNSSDGFNLHEFSGKVPNGLTVNCRSKNNGLLLPGATSVNGLTVHDGVAHIDIGGVWLGSTGTNAGHVSDSTQVWHFGSTAGKSQGDTINGGSINWGAFGMWAGENEMWLESCVDIGSEIGVYAGPSSVVRVRNHNGTGSKSISVTDY
;
A
#
# COMPACT_ATOMS: atom_id res chain seq x y z
N MET A 1 7.48 -51.75 25.66
CA MET A 1 6.94 -51.85 24.29
C MET A 1 7.87 -51.08 23.39
N ALA A 2 8.47 -51.75 22.40
CA ALA A 2 9.45 -51.17 21.50
C ALA A 2 8.76 -50.30 20.44
N PHE A 3 9.37 -49.16 20.10
CA PHE A 3 9.07 -48.46 18.86
C PHE A 3 10.34 -48.40 17.99
N THR A 4 10.16 -48.81 16.75
CA THR A 4 11.19 -49.04 15.74
C THR A 4 11.56 -47.73 15.05
N GLN A 5 12.86 -47.44 15.00
CA GLN A 5 13.43 -46.35 14.19
C GLN A 5 13.40 -46.75 12.71
N LYS A 6 12.82 -45.92 11.84
CA LYS A 6 12.96 -46.04 10.38
C LYS A 6 13.74 -44.83 9.87
N SER A 7 14.98 -45.07 9.45
CA SER A 7 15.78 -44.15 8.65
C SER A 7 15.42 -44.28 7.17
N PHE A 8 15.43 -43.16 6.46
CA PHE A 8 15.50 -43.14 5.00
C PHE A 8 16.68 -42.25 4.58
N GLY A 9 17.54 -42.80 3.72
CA GLY A 9 18.72 -42.13 3.15
C GLY A 9 18.37 -41.16 2.00
N PRO A 10 19.40 -40.48 1.43
CA PRO A 10 19.20 -39.32 0.58
C PRO A 10 18.74 -39.72 -0.82
N VAL A 11 17.78 -38.96 -1.36
CA VAL A 11 17.41 -39.02 -2.79
C VAL A 11 17.95 -37.76 -3.46
N SER A 12 18.89 -37.95 -4.37
CA SER A 12 19.40 -36.94 -5.29
C SER A 12 18.55 -36.87 -6.56
N SER A 13 18.20 -35.67 -7.04
CA SER A 13 18.58 -35.15 -8.38
C SER A 13 17.68 -34.01 -8.86
N HIS A 14 18.34 -32.94 -9.30
CA HIS A 14 17.99 -31.84 -10.21
C HIS A 14 16.55 -31.61 -10.73
N GLY A 15 16.10 -30.37 -10.57
CA GLY A 15 15.04 -29.72 -11.34
C GLY A 15 14.78 -28.32 -10.79
N ASN A 16 15.17 -27.28 -11.52
CA ASN A 16 15.05 -25.88 -11.11
C ASN A 16 13.66 -25.35 -11.51
N SER A 17 12.69 -25.46 -10.61
CA SER A 17 11.41 -24.74 -10.60
C SER A 17 10.64 -25.16 -9.34
N ASP A 18 9.93 -24.22 -8.71
CA ASP A 18 8.97 -24.39 -7.60
C ASP A 18 9.47 -23.95 -6.22
N MET A 19 9.10 -22.72 -5.82
CA MET A 19 8.83 -22.44 -4.41
C MET A 19 7.52 -23.16 -4.04
N PRO A 20 7.47 -23.95 -2.95
CA PRO A 20 6.21 -24.54 -2.51
C PRO A 20 5.33 -23.45 -1.88
N SER A 21 4.16 -23.23 -2.46
CA SER A 21 3.14 -22.27 -1.98
C SER A 21 2.33 -22.77 -0.76
N SER A 22 2.76 -23.84 -0.09
CA SER A 22 2.10 -24.31 1.13
C SER A 22 3.00 -25.21 1.97
N TRP A 23 2.96 -25.02 3.29
CA TRP A 23 3.40 -26.02 4.26
C TRP A 23 2.17 -26.78 4.73
N THR A 24 2.19 -28.11 4.60
CA THR A 24 1.11 -28.97 5.09
C THR A 24 1.49 -29.51 6.46
N TYR A 25 0.68 -29.21 7.49
CA TYR A 25 0.78 -29.92 8.77
C TYR A 25 -0.41 -30.86 8.94
N ARG A 26 -0.15 -32.07 9.44
CA ARG A 26 -1.20 -33.02 9.83
C ARG A 26 -1.60 -32.76 11.28
N THR A 27 -2.89 -32.66 11.54
CA THR A 27 -3.43 -32.70 12.90
C THR A 27 -3.11 -34.05 13.55
N ALA A 28 -2.95 -34.06 14.88
CA ALA A 28 -2.62 -35.26 15.65
C ALA A 28 -3.65 -36.40 15.53
N ASP A 29 -4.86 -36.12 15.03
CA ASP A 29 -5.93 -37.09 14.80
C ASP A 29 -6.06 -37.56 13.33
N GLY A 30 -5.21 -37.05 12.43
CA GLY A 30 -5.14 -37.46 11.03
C GLY A 30 -6.33 -37.06 10.17
N LYS A 31 -7.17 -36.09 10.60
CA LYS A 31 -8.41 -35.72 9.91
C LYS A 31 -8.51 -34.22 9.64
N GLY A 32 -7.66 -33.71 8.74
CA GLY A 32 -7.88 -32.39 8.14
C GLY A 32 -6.65 -31.80 7.50
N VAL A 33 -6.84 -31.18 6.34
CA VAL A 33 -5.88 -30.25 5.71
C VAL A 33 -6.46 -28.86 5.89
N VAL A 34 -5.71 -27.94 6.49
CA VAL A 34 -6.13 -26.55 6.69
C VAL A 34 -5.08 -25.63 6.07
N ASN A 35 -5.52 -24.71 5.20
CA ASN A 35 -4.73 -23.59 4.70
C ASN A 35 -5.02 -22.37 5.58
N ALA A 36 -3.99 -21.74 6.18
CA ALA A 36 -4.14 -20.52 6.99
C ALA A 36 -3.13 -19.44 6.52
N PRO A 37 -3.56 -18.20 6.24
CA PRO A 37 -2.69 -17.16 5.67
C PRO A 37 -2.07 -16.16 6.67
N ASN A 38 -2.42 -16.17 7.95
CA ASN A 38 -1.98 -15.14 8.91
C ASN A 38 -1.29 -15.75 10.15
N TYR A 39 -0.16 -15.18 10.57
CA TYR A 39 0.59 -15.59 11.76
C TYR A 39 0.83 -14.38 12.68
N PHE A 40 0.80 -14.59 14.00
CA PHE A 40 1.12 -13.58 15.02
C PHE A 40 2.11 -14.16 16.04
N ILE A 41 3.03 -13.34 16.56
CA ILE A 41 3.98 -13.73 17.60
C ILE A 41 3.59 -13.03 18.91
N LYS A 42 3.19 -13.80 19.94
CA LYS A 42 2.96 -13.28 21.30
C LYS A 42 4.20 -13.55 22.16
N LYS A 43 4.74 -12.52 22.81
CA LYS A 43 5.84 -12.68 23.78
C LYS A 43 5.33 -13.39 25.05
N ILE A 44 5.91 -14.53 25.39
CA ILE A 44 5.66 -15.24 26.65
C ILE A 44 6.89 -15.04 27.54
N SER A 45 6.70 -14.44 28.72
CA SER A 45 7.79 -13.95 29.57
C SER A 45 8.44 -15.00 30.47
N SER A 46 7.92 -16.23 30.55
CA SER A 46 8.58 -17.36 31.21
C SER A 46 7.89 -18.68 30.86
N LEU A 47 8.62 -19.62 30.26
CA LEU A 47 8.22 -21.03 30.15
C LEU A 47 9.30 -21.89 30.79
N ASN A 48 8.90 -22.90 31.54
CA ASN A 48 9.77 -23.95 32.05
C ASN A 48 9.74 -25.16 31.10
N ASP A 49 10.77 -25.99 31.22
CA ASP A 49 10.91 -27.21 30.44
C ASP A 49 9.72 -28.17 30.72
N GLY A 50 8.98 -28.53 29.67
CA GLY A 50 7.79 -29.39 29.75
C GLY A 50 6.44 -28.68 29.92
N ASP A 51 6.38 -27.34 29.85
CA ASP A 51 5.11 -26.61 29.87
C ASP A 51 4.30 -26.88 28.59
N ILE A 52 3.09 -27.45 28.75
CA ILE A 52 2.10 -27.59 27.69
C ILE A 52 1.18 -26.37 27.73
N ILE A 53 1.29 -25.49 26.74
CA ILE A 53 0.37 -24.36 26.60
C ILE A 53 -0.87 -24.85 25.84
N ASN A 54 -1.98 -25.03 26.57
CA ASN A 54 -3.29 -25.15 25.93
C ASN A 54 -3.79 -23.76 25.53
N VAL A 55 -3.77 -23.47 24.24
CA VAL A 55 -4.42 -22.28 23.68
C VAL A 55 -5.83 -22.69 23.27
N ASP A 56 -6.80 -22.50 24.16
CA ASP A 56 -8.21 -22.65 23.79
C ASP A 56 -8.58 -21.50 22.86
N ALA A 57 -8.78 -21.82 21.58
CA ALA A 57 -9.36 -20.92 20.61
C ALA A 57 -10.86 -20.81 20.88
N ALA A 58 -11.29 -19.77 21.60
CA ALA A 58 -12.72 -19.49 21.76
C ALA A 58 -13.41 -19.20 20.41
N ASP A 59 -12.66 -18.73 19.38
CA ASP A 59 -13.27 -18.07 18.23
C ASP A 59 -12.78 -18.56 16.84
N GLY A 60 -12.04 -19.67 16.76
CA GLY A 60 -11.70 -20.30 15.47
C GLY A 60 -10.82 -19.47 14.51
N LYS A 61 -10.10 -18.45 15.00
CA LYS A 61 -9.09 -17.71 14.24
C LYS A 61 -7.70 -18.10 14.71
N TYR A 62 -6.94 -18.70 13.81
CA TYR A 62 -5.66 -19.35 14.06
C TYR A 62 -4.59 -18.44 14.66
N SER A 63 -3.77 -19.02 15.55
CA SER A 63 -2.48 -18.50 16.00
C SER A 63 -1.44 -19.60 15.78
N ALA A 64 -0.31 -19.30 15.14
CA ALA A 64 0.85 -20.19 15.24
C ALA A 64 1.68 -19.79 16.46
N VAL A 65 2.08 -20.79 17.23
CA VAL A 65 3.14 -20.68 18.21
C VAL A 65 4.38 -21.29 17.56
N ILE A 66 5.45 -20.51 17.41
CA ILE A 66 6.77 -21.06 17.08
C ILE A 66 7.29 -21.69 18.37
N ILE A 67 7.27 -23.02 18.45
CA ILE A 67 7.95 -23.77 19.51
C ILE A 67 9.43 -23.83 19.12
N ILE A 68 10.30 -23.23 19.92
CA ILE A 68 11.74 -23.50 19.85
C ILE A 68 11.97 -24.77 20.67
N GLU A 69 12.02 -25.92 20.00
CA GLU A 69 12.54 -27.14 20.63
C GLU A 69 14.07 -27.03 20.64
N ASP A 70 14.68 -27.22 21.81
CA ASP A 70 16.13 -27.30 22.03
C ASP A 70 16.72 -28.58 21.40
N GLY A 71 16.64 -28.66 20.08
CA GLY A 71 17.19 -29.75 19.27
C GLY A 71 17.87 -29.18 18.04
N ASP A 72 19.18 -28.92 18.13
CA ASP A 72 20.13 -28.73 17.03
C ASP A 72 19.55 -28.13 15.73
N VAL A 73 18.85 -27.01 15.85
CA VAL A 73 18.67 -26.11 14.71
C VAL A 73 20.03 -25.43 14.52
N THR A 74 20.77 -25.85 13.50
CA THR A 74 22.00 -25.17 13.09
C THR A 74 21.73 -23.67 12.97
N ALA A 75 22.23 -22.93 13.95
CA ALA A 75 21.89 -21.54 14.27
C ALA A 75 22.46 -20.50 13.28
N SER A 76 22.13 -20.62 11.99
CA SER A 76 22.45 -19.62 10.97
C SER A 76 21.28 -18.74 10.53
N GLU A 77 20.03 -19.10 10.84
CA GLU A 77 18.88 -18.21 10.63
C GLU A 77 18.56 -17.46 11.93
N ARG A 78 19.46 -16.54 12.29
CA ARG A 78 19.33 -15.70 13.48
C ARG A 78 18.11 -14.78 13.35
N TYR A 79 17.10 -14.95 14.21
CA TYR A 79 16.15 -13.90 14.50
C TYR A 79 16.90 -12.73 15.14
N GLY A 80 17.13 -11.68 14.35
CA GLY A 80 17.69 -10.43 14.84
C GLY A 80 16.56 -9.49 15.21
N PHE A 81 16.42 -9.21 16.50
CA PHE A 81 15.65 -8.04 16.94
C PHE A 81 16.55 -6.83 16.86
N VAL A 82 16.11 -5.82 16.13
CA VAL A 82 16.84 -4.56 15.99
C VAL A 82 15.92 -3.43 16.43
N SER A 83 16.36 -2.64 17.40
CA SER A 83 15.66 -1.45 17.85
C SER A 83 16.08 -0.23 17.00
N PRO A 84 15.27 0.84 16.96
CA PRO A 84 15.66 2.09 16.32
C PRO A 84 17.06 2.55 16.76
N PRO A 85 17.87 3.08 15.83
CA PRO A 85 19.24 3.46 16.12
C PRO A 85 19.32 4.66 17.06
N ASP A 86 20.44 4.78 17.78
CA ASP A 86 20.71 5.94 18.63
C ASP A 86 20.62 7.24 17.82
N GLY A 87 19.90 8.23 18.38
CA GLY A 87 19.64 9.53 17.74
C GLY A 87 18.32 9.60 16.95
N PHE A 88 17.70 8.46 16.62
CA PHE A 88 16.38 8.44 16.00
C PHE A 88 15.28 8.74 17.02
N VAL A 89 14.39 9.67 16.68
CA VAL A 89 13.24 10.06 17.50
C VAL A 89 12.08 9.10 17.24
N VAL A 90 11.82 8.22 18.22
CA VAL A 90 10.72 7.26 18.14
C VAL A 90 9.43 7.87 18.70
N HIS A 91 8.35 7.76 17.94
CA HIS A 91 7.02 8.17 18.40
C HIS A 91 6.59 7.39 19.66
N GLN A 92 5.84 8.03 20.57
CA GLN A 92 5.44 7.42 21.84
C GLN A 92 4.66 6.09 21.68
N LYS A 93 3.78 6.00 20.66
CA LYS A 93 3.03 4.76 20.36
C LYS A 93 3.89 3.65 19.75
N LEU A 94 5.13 3.96 19.37
CA LEU A 94 6.10 3.03 18.79
C LEU A 94 7.26 2.73 19.75
N LEU A 95 7.19 3.18 21.01
CA LEU A 95 8.25 2.90 21.98
C LEU A 95 8.43 1.40 22.19
N GLY A 96 9.67 0.94 22.04
CA GLY A 96 10.00 -0.47 22.14
C GLY A 96 9.67 -1.29 20.89
N ILE A 97 9.32 -0.66 19.77
CA ILE A 97 9.27 -1.34 18.47
C ILE A 97 10.61 -2.02 18.19
N ASN A 98 10.55 -3.26 17.75
CA ASN A 98 11.71 -3.98 17.24
C ASN A 98 11.41 -4.43 15.81
N ALA A 99 12.33 -4.15 14.91
CA ALA A 99 12.35 -4.77 13.60
C ALA A 99 12.89 -6.21 13.73
N ILE A 100 12.31 -7.12 12.97
CA ILE A 100 12.55 -8.56 13.04
C ILE A 100 12.90 -9.02 11.63
N LYS A 101 13.99 -9.76 11.48
CA LYS A 101 14.32 -10.48 10.25
C LYS A 101 14.01 -11.97 10.43
N ILE A 102 13.22 -12.54 9.52
CA ILE A 102 12.84 -13.95 9.49
C ILE A 102 13.17 -14.51 8.11
N GLY A 103 14.32 -15.17 7.97
CA GLY A 103 14.82 -15.60 6.67
C GLY A 103 15.02 -14.40 5.72
N SER A 104 14.27 -14.38 4.61
CA SER A 104 14.23 -13.26 3.65
C SER A 104 13.15 -12.22 3.92
N SER A 105 12.31 -12.44 4.93
CA SER A 105 11.21 -11.56 5.29
C SER A 105 11.58 -10.64 6.45
N TYR A 106 10.92 -9.50 6.51
CA TYR A 106 11.05 -8.52 7.58
C TYR A 106 9.68 -8.29 8.22
N ASP A 107 9.67 -7.95 9.50
CA ASP A 107 8.44 -7.68 10.25
C ASP A 107 8.78 -6.80 11.48
N CYS A 108 7.80 -6.45 12.29
CA CYS A 108 8.02 -5.74 13.54
C CYS A 108 7.24 -6.32 14.72
N SER A 109 7.55 -5.84 15.92
CA SER A 109 6.88 -6.27 17.16
C SER A 109 5.54 -5.59 17.44
N ILE A 110 4.96 -4.88 16.46
CA ILE A 110 3.72 -4.12 16.59
C ILE A 110 2.76 -4.59 15.47
N ALA A 111 1.55 -4.98 15.84
CA ALA A 111 0.47 -5.28 14.91
C ALA A 111 -0.41 -4.04 14.66
N PRO A 112 -1.17 -3.99 13.54
CA PRO A 112 -2.16 -2.94 13.31
C PRO A 112 -3.10 -2.69 14.50
N SER A 113 -3.55 -3.76 15.17
CA SER A 113 -4.45 -3.70 16.33
C SER A 113 -3.82 -3.13 17.61
N ASP A 114 -2.50 -3.05 17.68
CA ASP A 114 -1.81 -2.42 18.83
C ASP A 114 -1.86 -0.89 18.74
N LEU A 115 -2.13 -0.35 17.54
CA LEU A 115 -2.17 1.09 17.29
C LEU A 115 -3.58 1.69 17.38
N ILE A 116 -4.59 0.90 17.04
CA ILE A 116 -6.02 1.27 17.16
C ILE A 116 -6.78 0.08 17.75
N ASP A 117 -7.38 0.27 18.92
CA ASP A 117 -8.22 -0.75 19.56
C ASP A 117 -9.65 -0.74 19.01
N LEU A 118 -9.86 -1.51 17.93
CA LEU A 118 -11.17 -1.66 17.28
C LEU A 118 -12.23 -2.30 18.19
N SER A 119 -11.89 -2.88 19.33
CA SER A 119 -12.90 -3.43 20.27
C SER A 119 -13.71 -2.33 20.96
N THR A 120 -13.19 -1.10 20.99
CA THR A 120 -13.88 0.07 21.53
C THR A 120 -14.96 0.62 20.61
N TYR A 121 -14.91 0.28 19.31
CA TYR A 121 -15.86 0.77 18.30
C TYR A 121 -17.10 -0.11 18.31
N THR A 122 -18.00 0.13 19.26
CA THR A 122 -19.16 -0.74 19.48
C THR A 122 -20.29 -0.55 18.45
N ASN A 123 -20.30 0.58 17.74
CA ASN A 123 -21.26 0.78 16.66
C ASN A 123 -20.80 0.03 15.42
N ILE A 124 -21.69 -0.73 14.79
CA ILE A 124 -21.36 -1.57 13.63
C ILE A 124 -22.30 -1.23 12.48
N GLN A 125 -21.72 -1.01 11.30
CA GLN A 125 -22.45 -0.85 10.05
C GLN A 125 -21.99 -1.86 9.00
N TYR A 126 -22.89 -2.20 8.07
CA TYR A 126 -22.66 -3.14 6.98
C TYR A 126 -22.94 -2.47 5.63
N VAL A 127 -22.05 -2.69 4.67
CA VAL A 127 -22.14 -2.16 3.30
C VAL A 127 -22.02 -3.28 2.27
N ASP A 128 -22.98 -3.38 1.35
CA ASP A 128 -23.04 -4.42 0.32
C ASP A 128 -23.46 -3.84 -1.05
N TRP A 129 -22.54 -3.84 -2.02
CA TRP A 129 -22.77 -3.32 -3.36
C TRP A 129 -23.89 -4.04 -4.14
N THR A 130 -24.25 -5.25 -3.73
CA THR A 130 -25.31 -6.07 -4.37
C THR A 130 -26.71 -5.62 -3.99
N ARG A 131 -26.85 -4.77 -2.95
CA ARG A 131 -28.12 -4.13 -2.60
C ARG A 131 -28.64 -3.28 -3.76
N PRO A 132 -29.95 -3.21 -3.97
CA PRO A 132 -30.52 -2.36 -5.02
C PRO A 132 -30.31 -0.86 -4.75
N ASP A 133 -30.30 -0.46 -3.47
CA ASP A 133 -30.18 0.94 -3.03
C ASP A 133 -29.62 1.04 -1.59
N SER A 134 -29.44 2.28 -1.13
CA SER A 134 -29.04 2.66 0.24
C SER A 134 -30.25 3.01 1.12
N SER A 135 -31.33 2.23 1.04
CA SER A 135 -32.51 2.39 1.93
C SER A 135 -32.40 1.59 3.24
N GLY A 136 -31.38 0.74 3.37
CA GLY A 136 -31.10 0.02 4.61
C GLY A 136 -30.55 0.95 5.69
N ASP A 137 -30.55 0.51 6.95
CA ASP A 137 -29.99 1.27 8.07
C ASP A 137 -28.54 0.87 8.41
N GLY A 138 -27.97 -0.08 7.66
CA GLY A 138 -26.63 -0.59 7.86
C GLY A 138 -26.49 -1.50 9.09
N SER A 139 -27.54 -1.82 9.85
CA SER A 139 -27.42 -2.55 11.13
C SER A 139 -27.12 -4.05 11.00
N THR A 140 -27.41 -4.63 9.83
CA THR A 140 -27.15 -6.04 9.51
C THR A 140 -26.83 -6.20 8.02
N TRP A 141 -26.31 -7.34 7.58
CA TRP A 141 -26.15 -7.63 6.14
C TRP A 141 -27.46 -7.55 5.35
N ALA A 142 -28.59 -7.93 5.95
CA ALA A 142 -29.90 -7.85 5.29
C ALA A 142 -30.38 -6.41 5.10
N LEU A 143 -29.95 -5.53 6.02
CA LEU A 143 -30.24 -4.09 6.03
C LEU A 143 -29.02 -3.26 5.62
N ALA A 144 -28.04 -3.87 4.94
CA ALA A 144 -26.81 -3.20 4.57
C ALA A 144 -27.07 -1.99 3.67
N GLU A 145 -26.24 -0.98 3.84
CA GLU A 145 -26.13 0.16 2.94
C GLU A 145 -25.52 -0.29 1.61
N ARG A 146 -25.85 0.37 0.50
CA ARG A 146 -25.18 0.08 -0.78
C ARG A 146 -23.86 0.83 -0.91
N ASN A 147 -23.79 2.03 -0.35
CA ASN A 147 -22.71 2.99 -0.57
C ASN A 147 -21.81 3.10 0.67
N ILE A 148 -20.49 3.07 0.47
CA ILE A 148 -19.51 3.23 1.55
C ILE A 148 -19.62 4.62 2.17
N GLY A 149 -19.66 5.67 1.34
CA GLY A 149 -19.75 7.04 1.82
C GLY A 149 -21.01 7.34 2.62
N THR A 150 -22.13 6.64 2.38
CA THR A 150 -23.37 6.79 3.16
C THR A 150 -23.21 6.18 4.55
N ALA A 151 -22.57 5.02 4.68
CA ALA A 151 -22.27 4.46 6.00
C ALA A 151 -21.34 5.36 6.84
N ILE A 152 -20.37 6.02 6.19
CA ILE A 152 -19.52 7.02 6.84
C ILE A 152 -20.36 8.22 7.31
N ASP A 153 -21.25 8.75 6.47
CA ASP A 153 -22.13 9.86 6.85
C ASP A 153 -23.05 9.47 8.02
N ASN A 154 -23.55 8.24 8.05
CA ASN A 154 -24.35 7.71 9.16
C ASN A 154 -23.52 7.59 10.46
N ALA A 155 -22.25 7.17 10.36
CA ALA A 155 -21.34 7.12 11.51
C ALA A 155 -21.14 8.53 12.10
N ILE A 156 -20.80 9.51 11.25
CA ILE A 156 -20.67 10.93 11.62
C ILE A 156 -21.95 11.43 12.29
N ALA A 157 -23.11 11.17 11.68
CA ALA A 157 -24.40 11.63 12.21
C ALA A 157 -24.78 10.98 13.54
N SER A 158 -24.33 9.74 13.79
CA SER A 158 -24.58 9.04 15.05
C SER A 158 -23.75 9.58 16.22
N GLY A 159 -22.60 10.21 15.94
CA GLY A 159 -21.66 10.65 16.97
C GLY A 159 -20.97 9.48 17.70
N LEU A 160 -20.98 8.28 17.13
CA LEU A 160 -20.36 7.08 17.70
C LEU A 160 -19.23 6.57 16.82
N ASP A 161 -18.12 6.17 17.45
CA ASP A 161 -17.04 5.47 16.77
C ASP A 161 -17.56 4.15 16.18
N THR A 162 -17.29 3.93 14.90
CA THR A 162 -18.02 2.95 14.11
C THR A 162 -17.09 2.02 13.33
N ARG A 163 -17.37 0.72 13.42
CA ARG A 163 -16.84 -0.28 12.50
C ARG A 163 -17.75 -0.46 11.31
N ILE A 164 -17.22 -0.26 10.11
CA ILE A 164 -17.96 -0.39 8.86
C ILE A 164 -17.42 -1.60 8.10
N PHE A 165 -18.16 -2.70 8.15
CA PHE A 165 -17.87 -3.91 7.40
C PHE A 165 -18.36 -3.78 5.96
N VAL A 166 -17.45 -3.88 5.00
CA VAL A 166 -17.74 -3.66 3.58
C VAL A 166 -17.54 -4.96 2.81
N ARG A 167 -18.60 -5.46 2.18
CA ARG A 167 -18.54 -6.69 1.40
C ARG A 167 -17.60 -6.53 0.20
N GLY A 168 -16.76 -7.52 -0.06
CA GLY A 168 -15.88 -7.55 -1.22
C GLY A 168 -16.64 -7.33 -2.54
N GLY A 169 -16.09 -6.47 -3.40
CA GLY A 169 -16.78 -5.98 -4.59
C GLY A 169 -16.18 -4.72 -5.19
N ILE A 170 -16.86 -4.20 -6.22
CA ILE A 170 -16.46 -2.97 -6.93
C ILE A 170 -17.47 -1.87 -6.61
N TYR A 171 -16.97 -0.79 -6.00
CA TYR A 171 -17.73 0.37 -5.54
C TYR A 171 -17.31 1.60 -6.35
N PRO A 172 -17.94 1.86 -7.51
CA PRO A 172 -17.68 3.04 -8.34
C PRO A 172 -18.02 4.34 -7.61
N ARG A 173 -17.73 5.48 -8.23
CA ARG A 173 -17.77 6.84 -7.67
C ARG A 173 -19.00 7.23 -6.82
N PHE A 174 -20.18 6.71 -7.14
CA PHE A 174 -21.41 7.01 -6.38
C PHE A 174 -21.63 6.08 -5.17
N GLN A 175 -20.79 5.06 -5.03
CA GLN A 175 -20.80 4.04 -3.97
C GLN A 175 -19.49 4.04 -3.17
N SER A 176 -18.54 4.89 -3.55
CA SER A 176 -17.20 4.99 -2.97
C SER A 176 -17.16 5.73 -1.64
N ILE A 177 -15.98 5.82 -1.04
CA ILE A 177 -15.70 6.57 0.19
C ILE A 177 -16.11 8.04 0.04
N ALA A 178 -15.53 8.76 -0.92
CA ALA A 178 -15.95 10.13 -1.25
C ALA A 178 -17.15 10.12 -2.21
N GLN A 179 -18.25 9.50 -1.80
CA GLN A 179 -19.50 9.42 -2.55
C GLN A 179 -19.79 10.70 -3.35
N ALA A 180 -19.92 10.56 -4.68
CA ALA A 180 -20.13 11.68 -5.60
C ALA A 180 -19.00 12.72 -5.62
N SER A 181 -17.76 12.32 -5.30
CA SER A 181 -16.55 13.16 -5.24
C SER A 181 -16.56 14.19 -4.09
N VAL A 182 -17.18 13.85 -2.97
CA VAL A 182 -17.25 14.70 -1.78
C VAL A 182 -16.38 14.11 -0.67
N ALA A 183 -15.34 14.84 -0.26
CA ALA A 183 -14.50 14.46 0.87
C ALA A 183 -15.32 14.33 2.15
N LYS A 184 -14.94 13.39 3.03
CA LYS A 184 -15.64 13.14 4.30
C LYS A 184 -14.92 13.85 5.43
N ASN A 185 -15.64 14.68 6.17
CA ASN A 185 -15.12 15.35 7.36
C ASN A 185 -15.60 14.55 8.59
N LEU A 186 -14.69 13.74 9.14
CA LEU A 186 -14.93 12.87 10.27
C LEU A 186 -15.00 13.68 11.57
N THR A 187 -15.96 13.30 12.41
CA THR A 187 -16.11 13.79 13.80
C THR A 187 -16.25 12.63 14.78
N VAL A 188 -15.95 11.41 14.32
CA VAL A 188 -15.94 10.14 15.03
C VAL A 188 -14.85 9.28 14.41
N ALA A 189 -14.27 8.37 15.18
CA ALA A 189 -13.33 7.40 14.65
C ALA A 189 -14.07 6.35 13.80
N ILE A 190 -13.39 5.86 12.75
CA ILE A 190 -13.97 4.84 11.87
C ILE A 190 -12.98 3.72 11.55
N SER A 191 -13.50 2.51 11.41
CA SER A 191 -12.84 1.43 10.67
C SER A 191 -13.59 1.08 9.40
N LEU A 192 -12.87 0.94 8.29
CA LEU A 192 -13.35 0.39 7.03
C LEU A 192 -12.71 -0.99 6.84
N GLU A 193 -13.49 -2.05 6.99
CA GLU A 193 -12.99 -3.43 7.00
C GLU A 193 -13.60 -4.23 5.86
N ALA A 194 -12.78 -4.63 4.89
CA ALA A 194 -13.22 -5.48 3.79
C ALA A 194 -13.49 -6.91 4.29
N VAL A 195 -14.66 -7.44 3.94
CA VAL A 195 -15.11 -8.78 4.34
C VAL A 195 -15.71 -9.53 3.17
N HIS A 196 -15.58 -10.85 3.13
CA HIS A 196 -15.97 -11.68 1.97
C HIS A 196 -15.24 -11.34 0.65
N GLY A 197 -14.01 -10.83 0.74
CA GLY A 197 -13.15 -10.48 -0.39
C GLY A 197 -12.64 -9.04 -0.31
N ARG A 198 -11.82 -8.62 -1.28
CA ARG A 198 -11.30 -7.25 -1.35
C ARG A 198 -12.35 -6.27 -1.84
N VAL A 199 -12.28 -5.04 -1.35
CA VAL A 199 -13.11 -3.92 -1.81
C VAL A 199 -12.30 -3.09 -2.79
N THR A 200 -12.79 -2.89 -4.01
CA THR A 200 -12.18 -1.95 -4.98
C THR A 200 -13.06 -0.74 -5.13
N THR A 201 -12.53 0.45 -4.90
CA THR A 201 -13.30 1.69 -4.95
C THR A 201 -12.48 2.86 -5.48
N GLY A 202 -13.16 3.85 -6.06
CA GLY A 202 -12.50 4.99 -6.67
C GLY A 202 -13.45 5.88 -7.47
N PRO A 203 -12.92 6.98 -8.04
CA PRO A 203 -13.68 7.90 -8.86
C PRO A 203 -13.75 7.39 -10.30
N PHE A 204 -14.43 6.26 -10.50
CA PHE A 204 -14.72 5.69 -11.82
C PHE A 204 -16.21 5.34 -11.93
N ASP A 205 -16.73 5.27 -13.14
CA ASP A 205 -18.12 4.91 -13.41
C ASP A 205 -18.18 3.57 -14.17
N ASN A 206 -19.34 2.90 -14.12
CA ASN A 206 -19.65 1.82 -15.06
C ASN A 206 -20.09 2.43 -16.39
N LEU A 207 -19.28 2.26 -17.43
CA LEU A 207 -19.51 2.84 -18.75
C LEU A 207 -20.14 1.83 -19.71
N THR A 208 -20.95 2.32 -20.64
CA THR A 208 -21.47 1.54 -21.77
C THR A 208 -20.67 1.91 -23.01
N TYR A 209 -19.88 0.97 -23.51
CA TYR A 209 -19.05 1.18 -24.68
C TYR A 209 -19.76 0.77 -25.97
N THR A 210 -19.58 1.55 -27.02
CA THR A 210 -20.03 1.23 -28.38
C THR A 210 -18.87 1.34 -29.36
N LYS A 211 -18.90 0.56 -30.44
CA LYS A 211 -17.85 0.66 -31.47
C LYS A 211 -17.91 2.03 -32.15
N THR A 212 -16.79 2.76 -32.21
CA THR A 212 -16.72 4.06 -32.86
C THR A 212 -16.92 3.92 -34.37
N VAL A 213 -17.82 4.74 -34.94
CA VAL A 213 -18.15 4.70 -36.37
C VAL A 213 -16.92 5.06 -37.21
N GLY A 214 -16.64 4.25 -38.24
CA GLY A 214 -15.51 4.46 -39.15
C GLY A 214 -14.15 4.09 -38.57
N LYS A 215 -14.09 3.48 -37.37
CA LYS A 215 -12.87 2.94 -36.75
C LYS A 215 -12.93 1.42 -36.70
N ASN A 216 -11.75 0.80 -36.77
CA ASN A 216 -11.64 -0.65 -36.83
C ASN A 216 -11.69 -1.28 -35.43
N PHE A 217 -11.05 -0.64 -34.46
CA PHE A 217 -10.77 -1.24 -33.15
C PHE A 217 -11.12 -0.36 -31.95
N VAL A 218 -11.51 0.89 -32.20
CA VAL A 218 -11.86 1.84 -31.14
C VAL A 218 -13.31 1.67 -30.67
N TYR A 219 -13.48 1.66 -29.35
CA TYR A 219 -14.76 1.76 -28.68
C TYR A 219 -14.85 3.07 -27.90
N GLU A 220 -16.04 3.66 -27.84
CA GLU A 220 -16.28 4.93 -27.16
C GLU A 220 -17.36 4.83 -26.08
N ALA A 221 -17.27 5.71 -25.08
CA ALA A 221 -18.31 5.93 -24.09
C ALA A 221 -18.40 7.43 -23.73
N SER A 222 -19.60 7.91 -23.43
CA SER A 222 -19.82 9.29 -22.96
C SER A 222 -19.28 9.45 -21.54
N ARG A 223 -18.18 10.18 -21.39
CA ARG A 223 -17.54 10.42 -20.11
C ARG A 223 -16.60 11.63 -20.19
N SER A 224 -16.81 12.59 -19.30
CA SER A 224 -15.92 13.74 -19.12
C SER A 224 -14.97 13.53 -17.94
N ALA A 225 -13.94 14.38 -17.85
CA ALA A 225 -12.92 14.34 -16.79
C ALA A 225 -12.14 13.01 -16.73
N ALA A 226 -12.01 12.28 -17.82
CA ALA A 226 -11.16 11.10 -17.87
C ALA A 226 -9.68 11.51 -17.74
N LEU A 227 -8.94 10.83 -16.86
CA LEU A 227 -7.52 11.11 -16.62
C LEU A 227 -6.62 9.91 -16.87
N ILE A 228 -7.06 8.72 -16.50
CA ILE A 228 -6.26 7.50 -16.62
C ILE A 228 -7.18 6.38 -17.09
N ALA A 229 -6.69 5.55 -17.98
CA ALA A 229 -7.30 4.29 -18.34
C ALA A 229 -6.37 3.14 -17.94
N VAL A 230 -6.93 2.04 -17.42
CA VAL A 230 -6.17 0.82 -17.07
C VAL A 230 -6.76 -0.41 -17.75
N ASN A 231 -5.90 -1.35 -18.12
CA ASN A 231 -6.29 -2.64 -18.66
C ASN A 231 -6.51 -3.65 -17.52
N LEU A 232 -7.77 -4.03 -17.28
CA LEU A 232 -8.15 -4.95 -16.22
C LEU A 232 -7.88 -6.44 -16.55
N LYS A 233 -7.40 -6.73 -17.77
CA LYS A 233 -7.01 -8.09 -18.19
C LYS A 233 -5.51 -8.32 -18.12
N GLN A 234 -4.73 -7.27 -17.94
CA GLN A 234 -3.28 -7.34 -17.93
C GLN A 234 -2.77 -6.90 -16.56
N LEU A 235 -2.15 -7.86 -15.88
CA LEU A 235 -1.37 -7.59 -14.68
C LEU A 235 0.11 -7.52 -15.07
N ASP A 236 0.85 -6.67 -14.37
CA ASP A 236 2.30 -6.69 -14.41
C ASP A 236 2.90 -7.73 -13.45
N GLU A 237 4.23 -7.73 -13.31
CA GLU A 237 4.97 -8.71 -12.52
C GLU A 237 4.64 -8.71 -11.02
N ASP A 238 4.03 -7.64 -10.48
CA ASP A 238 3.61 -7.59 -9.08
C ASP A 238 2.09 -7.61 -8.90
N GLY A 239 1.35 -7.97 -9.96
CA GLY A 239 -0.10 -8.12 -9.87
C GLY A 239 -0.86 -6.80 -9.82
N GLU A 240 -0.32 -5.72 -10.41
CA GLU A 240 -1.04 -4.46 -10.62
C GLU A 240 -1.51 -4.34 -12.07
N PHE A 241 -2.66 -3.69 -12.29
CA PHE A 241 -3.20 -3.45 -13.62
C PHE A 241 -2.33 -2.47 -14.40
N VAL A 242 -2.07 -2.77 -15.67
CA VAL A 242 -1.22 -1.93 -16.52
C VAL A 242 -2.00 -0.71 -17.03
N PRO A 243 -1.48 0.52 -16.86
CA PRO A 243 -2.04 1.72 -17.49
C PRO A 243 -2.05 1.62 -19.02
N ILE A 244 -3.12 2.10 -19.63
CA ILE A 244 -3.27 2.20 -21.08
C ILE A 244 -2.67 3.55 -21.52
N LEU A 245 -1.88 3.54 -22.60
CA LEU A 245 -1.18 4.73 -23.07
C LEU A 245 -2.16 5.79 -23.64
N HIS A 246 -2.09 7.02 -23.15
CA HIS A 246 -2.86 8.13 -23.71
C HIS A 246 -2.22 8.63 -25.01
N VAL A 247 -3.02 8.80 -26.07
CA VAL A 247 -2.57 9.28 -27.40
C VAL A 247 -3.27 10.58 -27.81
N GLY A 248 -2.78 11.26 -28.85
CA GLY A 248 -3.26 12.60 -29.22
C GLY A 248 -4.54 12.66 -30.05
N SER A 249 -5.03 11.52 -30.56
CA SER A 249 -6.21 11.50 -31.43
C SER A 249 -6.91 10.12 -31.49
N ILE A 250 -8.17 10.11 -31.94
CA ILE A 250 -8.91 8.87 -32.22
C ILE A 250 -8.22 8.03 -33.32
N THR A 251 -7.58 8.66 -34.30
CA THR A 251 -6.87 7.94 -35.37
C THR A 251 -5.62 7.25 -34.85
N GLU A 252 -4.85 7.92 -34.00
CA GLU A 252 -3.72 7.30 -33.33
C GLU A 252 -4.17 6.15 -32.42
N CYS A 253 -5.32 6.34 -31.73
CA CYS A 253 -5.93 5.30 -30.91
C CYS A 253 -6.31 4.06 -31.74
N ASP A 254 -6.93 4.25 -32.91
CA ASP A 254 -7.31 3.14 -33.81
C ASP A 254 -6.10 2.38 -34.37
N ASN A 255 -4.99 3.08 -34.61
CA ASN A 255 -3.80 2.48 -35.20
C ASN A 255 -2.92 1.73 -34.18
N ASN A 256 -3.05 2.02 -32.88
CA ASN A 256 -2.17 1.48 -31.85
C ASN A 256 -2.98 0.74 -30.77
N PRO A 257 -2.79 -0.58 -30.58
CA PRO A 257 -3.44 -1.30 -29.50
C PRO A 257 -2.94 -0.82 -28.14
N ASN A 258 -3.76 -1.05 -27.10
CA ASN A 258 -3.48 -0.61 -25.72
C ASN A 258 -3.27 0.91 -25.62
N THR A 259 -4.10 1.66 -26.34
CA THR A 259 -4.14 3.11 -26.26
C THR A 259 -5.54 3.64 -25.97
N TRP A 260 -5.60 4.87 -25.47
CA TRP A 260 -6.85 5.58 -25.28
C TRP A 260 -6.70 7.08 -25.57
N PHE A 261 -7.83 7.73 -25.83
CA PHE A 261 -7.93 9.15 -26.11
C PHE A 261 -9.20 9.72 -25.47
N THR A 262 -9.22 11.00 -25.14
CA THR A 262 -10.44 11.71 -24.77
C THR A 262 -10.53 13.06 -25.46
N ASP A 263 -11.73 13.42 -25.92
CA ASP A 263 -12.06 14.77 -26.38
C ASP A 263 -12.71 15.63 -25.27
N ASN A 264 -12.59 15.19 -24.00
CA ASN A 264 -13.24 15.69 -22.80
C ASN A 264 -14.77 15.51 -22.72
N SER A 265 -15.41 14.99 -23.77
CA SER A 265 -16.83 14.61 -23.77
C SER A 265 -17.04 13.09 -23.81
N LYS A 266 -16.13 12.40 -24.52
CA LYS A 266 -16.07 10.96 -24.67
C LYS A 266 -14.67 10.45 -24.37
N VAL A 267 -14.61 9.19 -24.01
CA VAL A 267 -13.39 8.38 -24.01
C VAL A 267 -13.43 7.43 -25.19
N TYR A 268 -12.27 7.18 -25.78
CA TYR A 268 -12.05 6.29 -26.92
C TYR A 268 -10.95 5.33 -26.53
N VAL A 269 -11.22 4.03 -26.59
CA VAL A 269 -10.29 2.99 -26.12
C VAL A 269 -10.09 1.96 -27.22
N HIS A 270 -8.83 1.66 -27.50
CA HIS A 270 -8.41 0.50 -28.25
C HIS A 270 -7.74 -0.48 -27.28
N ALA A 271 -8.54 -1.44 -26.79
CA ALA A 271 -8.03 -2.49 -25.90
C ALA A 271 -7.03 -3.41 -26.62
N ASP A 272 -6.24 -4.14 -25.84
CA ASP A 272 -5.36 -5.16 -26.38
C ASP A 272 -6.15 -6.20 -27.21
N ASN A 273 -5.54 -6.67 -28.30
CA ASN A 273 -6.10 -7.72 -29.16
C ASN A 273 -7.46 -7.41 -29.84
N SER A 274 -7.81 -6.12 -30.02
CA SER A 274 -9.00 -5.70 -30.78
C SER A 274 -10.34 -6.22 -30.23
N GLY A 275 -10.38 -6.61 -28.96
CA GLY A 275 -11.58 -7.11 -28.29
C GLY A 275 -12.59 -6.00 -27.97
N VAL A 276 -13.85 -6.40 -27.71
CA VAL A 276 -14.89 -5.47 -27.23
C VAL A 276 -14.47 -4.89 -25.87
N VAL A 277 -14.47 -3.56 -25.76
CA VAL A 277 -14.19 -2.86 -24.50
C VAL A 277 -15.41 -2.94 -23.58
N THR A 278 -15.20 -3.28 -22.31
CA THR A 278 -16.22 -3.45 -21.26
C THR A 278 -15.67 -2.99 -19.91
N ASN A 279 -16.54 -2.84 -18.89
CA ASN A 279 -16.10 -2.51 -17.53
C ASN A 279 -15.30 -3.64 -16.84
N THR A 280 -15.23 -4.84 -17.43
CA THR A 280 -14.40 -5.94 -16.96
C THR A 280 -13.05 -6.02 -17.68
N SER A 281 -12.88 -5.27 -18.78
CA SER A 281 -11.60 -5.17 -19.51
C SER A 281 -10.89 -3.85 -19.28
N THR A 282 -11.63 -2.78 -18.99
CA THR A 282 -11.08 -1.43 -18.92
C THR A 282 -11.77 -0.63 -17.85
N ARG A 283 -11.00 0.16 -17.12
CA ARG A 283 -11.50 1.15 -16.16
C ARG A 283 -10.93 2.52 -16.49
N ILE A 284 -11.79 3.54 -16.40
CA ILE A 284 -11.43 4.95 -16.58
C ILE A 284 -11.54 5.65 -15.23
N TYR A 285 -10.41 6.14 -14.72
CA TYR A 285 -10.38 6.99 -13.53
C TYR A 285 -10.57 8.44 -13.92
N LEU A 286 -11.32 9.14 -13.07
CA LEU A 286 -11.76 10.50 -13.31
C LEU A 286 -10.96 11.49 -12.47
N GLY A 287 -10.72 12.68 -13.04
CA GLY A 287 -10.17 13.85 -12.36
C GLY A 287 -11.18 14.51 -11.43
N VAL A 288 -11.60 13.77 -10.41
CA VAL A 288 -12.45 14.22 -9.31
C VAL A 288 -11.94 13.59 -8.01
N VAL A 289 -12.45 14.03 -6.86
CA VAL A 289 -12.01 13.53 -5.54
C VAL A 289 -12.19 12.01 -5.44
N GLY A 290 -11.09 11.33 -5.05
CA GLY A 290 -11.01 9.89 -4.74
C GLY A 290 -11.32 9.63 -3.26
N ALA A 291 -10.65 8.69 -2.59
CA ALA A 291 -10.84 8.58 -1.14
C ALA A 291 -10.20 9.78 -0.43
N ALA A 292 -11.01 10.60 0.24
CA ALA A 292 -10.55 11.75 1.00
C ALA A 292 -11.26 11.79 2.35
N LEU A 293 -10.47 11.62 3.43
CA LEU A 293 -10.95 11.57 4.81
C LEU A 293 -10.22 12.65 5.61
N TYR A 294 -10.96 13.63 6.10
CA TYR A 294 -10.46 14.78 6.86
C TYR A 294 -11.04 14.76 8.27
N GLY A 295 -10.41 15.45 9.22
CA GLY A 295 -10.90 15.52 10.59
C GLY A 295 -9.77 15.58 11.62
N ASN A 296 -9.99 14.97 12.78
CA ASN A 296 -8.96 14.71 13.79
C ASN A 296 -9.34 13.43 14.56
N GLU A 297 -9.54 12.33 13.81
CA GLU A 297 -10.15 11.10 14.32
C GLU A 297 -9.32 9.87 13.91
N ASP A 298 -9.36 8.80 14.71
CA ASP A 298 -8.67 7.57 14.34
C ASP A 298 -9.31 6.94 13.09
N ILE A 299 -8.47 6.49 12.15
CA ILE A 299 -8.90 5.87 10.88
C ILE A 299 -8.20 4.53 10.72
N TYR A 300 -8.96 3.46 10.57
CA TYR A 300 -8.45 2.15 10.21
C TYR A 300 -9.02 1.70 8.87
N ILE A 301 -8.19 1.29 7.91
CA ILE A 301 -8.64 0.76 6.61
C ILE A 301 -7.95 -0.57 6.36
N SER A 302 -8.72 -1.65 6.13
CA SER A 302 -8.18 -2.98 5.87
C SER A 302 -8.80 -3.70 4.68
N GLY A 303 -7.95 -4.21 3.78
CA GLY A 303 -8.34 -5.04 2.63
C GLY A 303 -8.92 -4.27 1.42
N PHE A 304 -8.56 -3.00 1.26
CA PHE A 304 -9.08 -2.13 0.19
C PHE A 304 -8.12 -1.99 -0.99
N ASN A 305 -8.67 -1.78 -2.18
CA ASN A 305 -8.00 -1.21 -3.35
C ASN A 305 -8.65 0.16 -3.61
N LEU A 306 -7.95 1.21 -3.21
CA LEU A 306 -8.28 2.60 -3.47
C LEU A 306 -7.60 3.00 -4.78
N GLU A 307 -8.40 3.35 -5.78
CA GLU A 307 -7.88 3.57 -7.13
C GLU A 307 -8.32 4.92 -7.70
N GLY A 308 -7.38 5.70 -8.22
CA GLY A 308 -7.66 7.00 -8.82
C GLY A 308 -8.00 8.10 -7.81
N GLY A 309 -7.96 9.35 -8.28
CA GLY A 309 -8.44 10.50 -7.51
C GLY A 309 -7.58 11.74 -7.63
N GLN A 310 -8.25 12.88 -7.78
CA GLN A 310 -7.64 14.20 -7.90
C GLN A 310 -7.00 14.69 -6.58
N SER A 311 -7.39 14.13 -5.46
CA SER A 311 -6.79 14.40 -4.15
C SER A 311 -5.62 13.45 -3.84
N GLY A 312 -5.49 12.37 -4.61
CA GLY A 312 -4.75 11.15 -4.26
C GLY A 312 -5.68 9.94 -4.36
N ALA A 313 -5.13 8.73 -4.36
CA ALA A 313 -5.95 7.53 -4.21
C ALA A 313 -6.53 7.45 -2.79
N LEU A 314 -5.75 7.91 -1.81
CA LEU A 314 -6.12 8.24 -0.44
C LEU A 314 -5.49 9.58 -0.03
N ASP A 315 -6.32 10.57 0.31
CA ASP A 315 -5.93 11.86 0.90
C ASP A 315 -6.44 11.92 2.35
N ILE A 316 -5.50 12.06 3.28
CA ILE A 316 -5.78 12.19 4.70
C ILE A 316 -5.32 13.56 5.18
N ARG A 317 -6.24 14.31 5.77
CA ARG A 317 -5.98 15.59 6.45
C ARG A 317 -6.60 15.56 7.82
N ASN A 318 -5.89 14.90 8.72
CA ASN A 318 -6.48 14.38 9.92
C ASN A 318 -5.68 14.91 11.10
N GLY A 319 -5.93 16.16 11.47
CA GLY A 319 -5.54 16.82 12.71
C GLY A 319 -4.19 16.49 13.34
N THR A 320 -4.18 16.46 14.68
CA THR A 320 -2.97 16.48 15.51
C THR A 320 -2.79 15.31 16.44
N ASP A 321 -3.86 14.58 16.81
CA ASP A 321 -3.84 13.63 17.94
C ASP A 321 -4.35 12.23 17.57
N ASN A 322 -4.56 12.00 16.29
CA ASN A 322 -5.17 10.80 15.72
C ASN A 322 -4.14 9.88 15.06
N THR A 323 -4.52 8.62 14.94
CA THR A 323 -3.76 7.56 14.31
C THR A 323 -4.47 7.05 13.07
N VAL A 324 -3.70 6.84 12.01
CA VAL A 324 -4.19 6.35 10.73
C VAL A 324 -3.47 5.05 10.44
N VAL A 325 -4.23 3.96 10.33
CA VAL A 325 -3.69 2.62 10.06
C VAL A 325 -4.24 2.10 8.74
N LEU A 326 -3.33 1.73 7.84
CA LEU A 326 -3.63 0.96 6.64
C LEU A 326 -3.12 -0.46 6.82
N ASP A 327 -3.96 -1.45 6.55
CA ASP A 327 -3.62 -2.86 6.65
C ASP A 327 -4.04 -3.57 5.35
N ASP A 328 -3.11 -4.20 4.63
CA ASP A 328 -3.40 -4.86 3.36
C ASP A 328 -4.19 -3.96 2.38
N THR A 329 -3.77 -2.71 2.24
CA THR A 329 -4.45 -1.70 1.40
C THR A 329 -3.60 -1.34 0.18
N LYS A 330 -4.24 -1.19 -0.98
CA LYS A 330 -3.61 -0.73 -2.23
C LYS A 330 -4.11 0.66 -2.61
N CYS A 331 -3.21 1.57 -2.97
CA CYS A 331 -3.52 2.96 -3.32
C CYS A 331 -2.86 3.33 -4.66
N ASN A 332 -3.59 3.16 -5.76
CA ASN A 332 -2.99 3.18 -7.10
C ASN A 332 -3.64 4.21 -8.04
N TYR A 333 -2.93 4.55 -9.12
CA TYR A 333 -3.46 5.32 -10.25
C TYR A 333 -3.95 6.74 -9.87
N ALA A 334 -3.41 7.34 -8.82
CA ALA A 334 -3.78 8.71 -8.43
C ALA A 334 -3.34 9.74 -9.48
N SER A 335 -4.22 10.67 -9.81
CA SER A 335 -3.95 11.82 -10.68
C SER A 335 -5.07 12.85 -10.60
N GLY A 336 -4.73 14.13 -10.79
CA GLY A 336 -5.69 15.23 -10.78
C GLY A 336 -5.60 16.15 -12.00
N GLY A 337 -6.45 17.17 -12.01
CA GLY A 337 -6.47 18.17 -13.08
C GLY A 337 -7.15 17.67 -14.35
N THR A 338 -6.56 18.01 -15.51
CA THR A 338 -7.01 17.54 -16.83
C THR A 338 -5.82 16.92 -17.58
N ILE A 339 -6.08 16.14 -18.63
CA ILE A 339 -5.00 15.62 -19.50
C ILE A 339 -4.09 16.73 -20.04
N SER A 340 -4.66 17.90 -20.36
CA SER A 340 -3.89 19.05 -20.88
C SER A 340 -3.15 19.85 -19.81
N SER A 341 -3.52 19.67 -18.54
CA SER A 341 -2.93 20.37 -17.38
C SER A 341 -3.00 19.43 -16.18
N PRO A 342 -2.19 18.36 -16.18
CA PRO A 342 -2.25 17.35 -15.13
C PRO A 342 -1.77 17.93 -13.80
N LEU A 343 -2.42 17.53 -12.71
CA LEU A 343 -1.94 17.75 -11.36
C LEU A 343 -1.37 16.44 -10.85
N LEU A 344 -0.12 16.48 -10.38
CA LEU A 344 0.55 15.34 -9.78
C LEU A 344 -0.12 15.03 -8.43
N LYS A 345 -0.44 13.77 -8.20
CA LYS A 345 -1.07 13.29 -6.98
C LYS A 345 -0.47 11.98 -6.50
N SER A 346 -0.20 11.92 -5.21
CA SER A 346 0.35 10.74 -4.56
C SER A 346 -0.71 9.68 -4.36
N GLY A 347 -0.33 8.41 -4.28
CA GLY A 347 -1.28 7.36 -3.98
C GLY A 347 -1.80 7.49 -2.55
N VAL A 348 -0.89 7.62 -1.59
CA VAL A 348 -1.20 7.94 -0.19
C VAL A 348 -0.60 9.30 0.14
N ALA A 349 -1.46 10.28 0.39
CA ALA A 349 -1.09 11.60 0.87
C ALA A 349 -1.54 11.74 2.33
N ILE A 350 -0.58 11.87 3.24
CA ILE A 350 -0.81 12.14 4.66
C ILE A 350 -0.35 13.58 4.94
N LEU A 351 -1.32 14.47 5.05
CA LEU A 351 -1.10 15.88 5.35
C LEU A 351 -1.62 16.12 6.77
N ASN A 352 -0.75 15.95 7.77
CA ASN A 352 -1.05 15.92 9.21
C ASN A 352 -1.82 14.69 9.76
N CYS A 353 -1.26 14.19 10.87
CA CYS A 353 -1.81 13.27 11.86
C CYS A 353 -0.79 13.15 13.01
N ASP A 354 -1.11 12.42 14.08
CA ASP A 354 -0.10 12.07 15.08
C ASP A 354 0.82 10.96 14.58
N LEU A 355 0.21 9.84 14.17
CA LEU A 355 0.89 8.66 13.65
C LEU A 355 0.17 8.10 12.43
N PHE A 356 0.91 7.91 11.34
CA PHE A 356 0.51 7.09 10.22
C PHE A 356 1.25 5.75 10.29
N ALA A 357 0.52 4.65 10.12
CA ALA A 357 1.09 3.31 9.99
C ALA A 357 0.47 2.55 8.82
N ALA A 358 1.30 1.90 8.01
CA ALA A 358 0.86 1.03 6.93
C ALA A 358 1.54 -0.34 7.04
N PHE A 359 0.73 -1.39 6.90
CA PHE A 359 1.16 -2.79 6.97
C PHE A 359 0.74 -3.51 5.70
N ASN A 360 1.67 -4.25 5.08
CA ASN A 360 1.41 -5.07 3.90
C ASN A 360 0.69 -4.32 2.76
N SER A 361 0.91 -3.01 2.69
CA SER A 361 0.15 -2.11 1.83
C SER A 361 0.97 -1.67 0.63
N SER A 362 0.33 -1.38 -0.51
CA SER A 362 1.01 -0.91 -1.71
C SER A 362 0.47 0.42 -2.23
N SER A 363 1.32 1.18 -2.91
CA SER A 363 0.91 2.41 -3.57
C SER A 363 1.70 2.62 -4.85
N SER A 364 1.09 2.40 -6.02
CA SER A 364 1.82 2.26 -7.30
C SER A 364 1.13 2.95 -8.46
N TYR A 365 1.90 3.25 -9.51
CA TYR A 365 1.42 3.93 -10.71
C TYR A 365 0.68 5.23 -10.38
N ASN A 366 1.16 6.01 -9.42
CA ASN A 366 0.59 7.32 -9.14
C ASN A 366 1.28 8.39 -9.99
N SER A 367 0.63 9.52 -10.24
CA SER A 367 1.26 10.61 -11.01
C SER A 367 2.27 11.41 -10.19
N SER A 368 2.18 11.34 -8.86
CA SER A 368 3.22 11.73 -7.90
C SER A 368 3.62 10.51 -7.06
N ASP A 369 4.15 10.71 -5.86
CA ASP A 369 4.70 9.67 -5.00
C ASP A 369 3.75 8.51 -4.66
N GLY A 370 4.32 7.38 -4.27
CA GLY A 370 3.56 6.28 -3.69
C GLY A 370 3.00 6.67 -2.32
N PHE A 371 3.89 6.80 -1.34
CA PHE A 371 3.59 7.27 0.00
C PHE A 371 4.24 8.63 0.22
N ASN A 372 3.45 9.64 0.59
CA ASN A 372 3.92 10.99 0.86
C ASN A 372 3.38 11.48 2.21
N LEU A 373 4.28 11.75 3.15
CA LEU A 373 3.95 12.31 4.46
C LEU A 373 4.52 13.73 4.57
N HIS A 374 3.67 14.68 4.95
CA HIS A 374 4.02 16.11 4.96
C HIS A 374 3.44 16.81 6.20
N GLU A 375 4.11 17.86 6.65
CA GLU A 375 3.56 18.77 7.64
C GLU A 375 2.34 19.49 7.05
N PHE A 376 1.28 19.62 7.84
CA PHE A 376 0.16 20.46 7.45
C PHE A 376 -0.48 21.16 8.65
N SER A 377 -0.64 22.48 8.54
CA SER A 377 -1.24 23.33 9.58
C SER A 377 -0.53 23.29 10.95
N GLY A 378 0.79 23.25 10.93
CA GLY A 378 1.68 23.24 12.09
C GLY A 378 1.92 21.87 12.71
N LYS A 379 1.40 20.78 12.12
CA LYS A 379 1.57 19.42 12.64
C LYS A 379 2.37 18.56 11.69
N VAL A 380 3.45 18.03 12.24
CA VAL A 380 4.35 17.06 11.61
C VAL A 380 3.89 15.64 12.00
N PRO A 381 3.56 14.77 11.04
CA PRO A 381 3.21 13.38 11.36
C PRO A 381 4.44 12.53 11.71
N ASN A 382 4.21 11.43 12.42
CA ASN A 382 5.16 10.33 12.52
C ASN A 382 4.71 9.18 11.60
N GLY A 383 5.64 8.35 11.15
CA GLY A 383 5.37 7.31 10.17
C GLY A 383 5.91 5.92 10.53
N LEU A 384 5.15 4.89 10.16
CA LEU A 384 5.58 3.49 10.16
C LEU A 384 5.12 2.82 8.86
N THR A 385 6.03 2.16 8.14
CA THR A 385 5.70 1.25 7.05
C THR A 385 6.31 -0.12 7.32
N VAL A 386 5.51 -1.18 7.23
CA VAL A 386 5.95 -2.56 7.43
C VAL A 386 5.51 -3.40 6.25
N ASN A 387 6.48 -3.99 5.54
CA ASN A 387 6.27 -4.78 4.33
C ASN A 387 5.45 -4.06 3.25
N CYS A 388 5.61 -2.74 3.19
CA CYS A 388 4.94 -1.91 2.19
C CYS A 388 5.69 -1.90 0.86
N ARG A 389 4.97 -1.62 -0.22
CA ARG A 389 5.54 -1.60 -1.58
C ARG A 389 5.07 -0.41 -2.37
N SER A 390 5.95 0.15 -3.20
CA SER A 390 5.56 1.19 -4.14
C SER A 390 6.36 1.07 -5.41
N LYS A 391 5.68 1.24 -6.55
CA LYS A 391 6.35 1.20 -7.84
C LYS A 391 5.78 2.08 -8.92
N ASN A 392 6.63 2.36 -9.91
CA ASN A 392 6.24 2.92 -11.21
C ASN A 392 5.49 4.26 -11.09
N ASN A 393 5.76 5.02 -10.03
CA ASN A 393 5.18 6.35 -9.84
C ASN A 393 5.86 7.36 -10.74
N GLY A 394 5.11 8.36 -11.20
CA GLY A 394 5.58 9.39 -12.13
C GLY A 394 5.55 8.95 -13.61
N LEU A 395 5.12 7.71 -13.90
CA LEU A 395 5.04 7.19 -15.28
C LEU A 395 3.70 7.47 -15.97
N LEU A 396 2.67 7.86 -15.22
CA LEU A 396 1.33 8.07 -15.79
C LEU A 396 1.23 9.32 -16.66
N LEU A 397 2.00 10.36 -16.35
CA LEU A 397 1.87 11.68 -16.94
C LEU A 397 3.25 12.30 -17.17
N PRO A 398 3.45 12.99 -18.30
CA PRO A 398 4.71 13.67 -18.56
C PRO A 398 4.94 14.82 -17.57
N GLY A 399 6.21 15.10 -17.25
CA GLY A 399 6.61 16.22 -16.40
C GLY A 399 6.59 15.94 -14.90
N ALA A 400 6.30 14.71 -14.49
CA ALA A 400 6.37 14.28 -13.10
C ALA A 400 7.83 14.03 -12.67
N THR A 401 8.45 15.02 -12.03
CA THR A 401 9.84 14.95 -11.55
C THR A 401 9.90 14.86 -10.04
N SER A 402 11.00 14.33 -9.50
CA SER A 402 11.18 14.07 -8.07
C SER A 402 10.08 13.20 -7.48
N VAL A 403 9.62 12.19 -8.23
CA VAL A 403 8.53 11.31 -7.81
C VAL A 403 9.08 10.01 -7.21
N ASN A 404 8.74 9.72 -5.98
CA ASN A 404 9.34 8.62 -5.23
C ASN A 404 8.34 7.47 -4.96
N GLY A 405 8.84 6.34 -4.48
CA GLY A 405 8.00 5.28 -3.90
C GLY A 405 7.56 5.62 -2.47
N LEU A 406 8.51 6.11 -1.67
CA LEU A 406 8.29 6.65 -0.33
C LEU A 406 9.00 7.99 -0.20
N THR A 407 8.28 8.99 0.29
CA THR A 407 8.76 10.35 0.57
C THR A 407 8.25 10.81 1.92
N VAL A 408 9.15 11.39 2.72
CA VAL A 408 8.77 12.09 3.94
C VAL A 408 9.44 13.46 4.00
N HIS A 409 8.74 14.43 4.57
CA HIS A 409 9.10 15.85 4.58
C HIS A 409 9.06 16.44 5.99
N ASP A 410 9.55 17.68 6.11
CA ASP A 410 9.26 18.65 7.17
C ASP A 410 9.38 18.16 8.61
N GLY A 411 10.43 17.41 8.92
CA GLY A 411 10.67 16.95 10.29
C GLY A 411 9.99 15.64 10.63
N VAL A 412 9.34 14.98 9.67
CA VAL A 412 8.72 13.67 9.88
C VAL A 412 9.78 12.67 10.34
N ALA A 413 9.49 11.96 11.43
CA ALA A 413 10.22 10.78 11.87
C ALA A 413 9.49 9.53 11.37
N HIS A 414 10.16 8.73 10.53
CA HIS A 414 9.58 7.58 9.85
C HIS A 414 10.41 6.31 10.03
N ILE A 415 9.74 5.21 10.37
CA ILE A 415 10.33 3.86 10.42
C ILE A 415 9.81 3.06 9.23
N ASP A 416 10.71 2.52 8.42
CA ASP A 416 10.39 1.64 7.29
C ASP A 416 11.04 0.27 7.49
N ILE A 417 10.24 -0.79 7.52
CA ILE A 417 10.69 -2.15 7.77
C ILE A 417 10.25 -3.04 6.62
N GLY A 418 11.21 -3.61 5.87
CA GLY A 418 10.93 -4.50 4.75
C GLY A 418 10.26 -3.82 3.55
N GLY A 419 10.40 -2.50 3.41
CA GLY A 419 9.83 -1.75 2.30
C GLY A 419 10.43 -2.14 0.95
N VAL A 420 9.63 -2.10 -0.12
CA VAL A 420 10.07 -2.35 -1.51
C VAL A 420 9.69 -1.16 -2.40
N TRP A 421 10.69 -0.39 -2.82
CA TRP A 421 10.51 0.90 -3.48
C TRP A 421 11.17 0.87 -4.87
N LEU A 422 10.41 0.69 -5.96
CA LEU A 422 10.98 0.35 -7.27
C LEU A 422 10.40 1.12 -8.46
N GLY A 423 11.19 1.47 -9.47
CA GLY A 423 10.61 1.91 -10.75
C GLY A 423 9.98 3.30 -10.77
N SER A 424 10.06 4.09 -9.70
CA SER A 424 9.61 5.48 -9.73
C SER A 424 10.57 6.35 -10.55
N THR A 425 10.10 7.48 -11.09
CA THR A 425 10.93 8.37 -11.92
C THR A 425 11.98 9.11 -11.08
N GLY A 426 11.70 9.48 -9.84
CA GLY A 426 12.68 10.03 -8.92
C GLY A 426 13.52 8.97 -8.19
N THR A 427 14.13 9.38 -7.07
CA THR A 427 14.73 8.43 -6.10
C THR A 427 13.64 7.54 -5.51
N ASN A 428 13.83 6.24 -5.40
CA ASN A 428 12.72 5.39 -4.96
C ASN A 428 12.32 5.58 -3.48
N ALA A 429 13.29 5.75 -2.59
CA ALA A 429 13.09 6.21 -1.22
C ALA A 429 13.83 7.54 -1.06
N GLY A 430 13.12 8.64 -1.31
CA GLY A 430 13.71 9.99 -1.36
C GLY A 430 13.08 10.87 -0.29
N HIS A 431 13.87 11.53 0.53
CA HIS A 431 13.37 12.35 1.63
C HIS A 431 14.09 13.69 1.69
N VAL A 432 13.43 14.69 2.27
CA VAL A 432 13.85 16.09 2.25
C VAL A 432 13.42 16.86 3.50
N SER A 433 13.82 18.13 3.55
CA SER A 433 13.53 19.12 4.60
C SER A 433 14.33 18.91 5.89
N ASP A 434 14.46 19.99 6.66
CA ASP A 434 15.16 19.99 7.94
C ASP A 434 14.46 19.09 8.97
N SER A 435 15.25 18.49 9.87
CA SER A 435 14.80 17.63 10.97
C SER A 435 14.13 16.32 10.57
N THR A 436 13.96 16.03 9.27
CA THR A 436 13.40 14.76 8.81
C THR A 436 14.30 13.60 9.22
N GLN A 437 13.73 12.53 9.77
CA GLN A 437 14.47 11.35 10.22
C GLN A 437 13.85 10.08 9.64
N VAL A 438 14.66 9.23 9.03
CA VAL A 438 14.15 7.97 8.44
C VAL A 438 15.05 6.80 8.80
N TRP A 439 14.47 5.76 9.39
CA TRP A 439 15.16 4.50 9.61
C TRP A 439 14.56 3.42 8.70
N HIS A 440 15.38 2.93 7.76
CA HIS A 440 15.05 1.77 6.95
C HIS A 440 15.73 0.52 7.52
N PHE A 441 14.96 -0.54 7.69
CA PHE A 441 15.44 -1.85 8.09
C PHE A 441 15.02 -2.91 7.07
N GLY A 442 15.98 -3.53 6.39
CA GLY A 442 15.71 -4.60 5.44
C GLY A 442 15.06 -4.16 4.12
N SER A 443 14.91 -2.86 3.90
CA SER A 443 14.21 -2.34 2.73
C SER A 443 15.03 -2.47 1.45
N THR A 444 14.34 -2.60 0.33
CA THR A 444 14.92 -2.64 -1.02
C THR A 444 14.47 -1.43 -1.82
N ALA A 445 15.40 -0.70 -2.44
CA ALA A 445 15.08 0.42 -3.32
C ALA A 445 15.87 0.37 -4.63
N GLY A 446 15.28 0.82 -5.73
CA GLY A 446 16.01 0.96 -7.00
C GLY A 446 15.21 0.70 -8.27
N LYS A 447 15.89 0.32 -9.36
CA LYS A 447 15.31 0.28 -10.71
C LYS A 447 14.58 1.58 -11.08
N SER A 448 15.02 2.72 -10.54
CA SER A 448 14.46 4.05 -10.83
C SER A 448 14.37 4.24 -12.35
N GLN A 449 13.33 4.89 -12.86
CA GLN A 449 13.23 5.19 -14.29
C GLN A 449 13.93 6.52 -14.64
N GLY A 450 14.29 7.31 -13.63
CA GLY A 450 14.92 8.60 -13.76
C GLY A 450 13.98 9.74 -14.12
N ASP A 451 14.23 10.90 -13.54
CA ASP A 451 13.47 12.12 -13.81
C ASP A 451 13.69 12.60 -15.25
N THR A 452 14.79 12.17 -15.86
CA THR A 452 15.14 12.54 -17.24
C THR A 452 14.07 12.14 -18.25
N ILE A 453 13.30 11.07 -18.01
CA ILE A 453 12.14 10.70 -18.83
C ILE A 453 11.05 11.78 -18.81
N ASN A 454 11.01 12.56 -17.74
CA ASN A 454 10.07 13.66 -17.49
C ASN A 454 10.75 15.05 -17.54
N GLY A 455 11.99 15.13 -18.02
CA GLY A 455 12.73 16.38 -18.19
C GLY A 455 13.41 16.94 -16.93
N GLY A 456 13.46 16.17 -15.83
CA GLY A 456 14.24 16.53 -14.64
C GLY A 456 15.69 16.04 -14.70
N SER A 457 16.41 16.17 -13.59
CA SER A 457 17.87 15.98 -13.52
C SER A 457 18.34 14.80 -12.67
N ILE A 458 17.44 14.17 -11.91
CA ILE A 458 17.79 12.98 -11.12
C ILE A 458 17.83 11.78 -12.07
N ASN A 459 18.99 11.17 -12.24
CA ASN A 459 19.15 10.06 -13.19
C ASN A 459 18.57 8.75 -12.65
N TRP A 460 19.14 8.12 -11.62
CA TRP A 460 18.67 6.81 -11.12
C TRP A 460 18.98 6.65 -9.63
N GLY A 461 18.03 6.97 -8.75
CA GLY A 461 18.22 6.93 -7.28
C GLY A 461 17.53 5.76 -6.58
N ALA A 462 18.23 5.07 -5.67
CA ALA A 462 17.60 4.13 -4.73
C ALA A 462 17.18 4.83 -3.42
N PHE A 463 18.13 5.12 -2.53
CA PHE A 463 17.90 5.83 -1.26
C PHE A 463 18.51 7.22 -1.31
N GLY A 464 17.81 8.24 -0.80
CA GLY A 464 18.33 9.61 -0.83
C GLY A 464 17.76 10.56 0.22
N MET A 465 18.65 11.37 0.80
CA MET A 465 18.34 12.58 1.56
C MET A 465 18.82 13.79 0.74
N TRP A 466 17.92 14.58 0.17
CA TRP A 466 18.30 15.54 -0.88
C TRP A 466 18.63 16.96 -0.41
N ALA A 467 17.90 17.48 0.57
CA ALA A 467 18.06 18.86 1.04
C ALA A 467 17.62 18.99 2.50
N GLY A 468 18.30 19.87 3.24
CA GLY A 468 18.05 20.15 4.66
C GLY A 468 18.95 19.37 5.61
N GLU A 469 18.89 19.74 6.89
CA GLU A 469 19.55 19.04 8.01
C GLU A 469 18.71 17.83 8.43
N ASN A 470 18.81 16.75 7.67
CA ASN A 470 18.06 15.50 7.89
C ASN A 470 18.96 14.28 8.01
N GLU A 471 18.41 13.22 8.61
CA GLU A 471 19.16 12.00 8.95
C GLU A 471 18.46 10.74 8.46
N MET A 472 19.23 9.84 7.85
CA MET A 472 18.78 8.52 7.42
C MET A 472 19.67 7.42 7.98
N TRP A 473 19.06 6.33 8.42
CA TRP A 473 19.75 5.09 8.78
C TRP A 473 19.28 3.97 7.87
N LEU A 474 20.22 3.32 7.19
CA LEU A 474 19.97 2.16 6.33
C LEU A 474 20.61 0.93 6.98
N GLU A 475 19.77 0.05 7.51
CA GLU A 475 20.22 -1.17 8.16
C GLU A 475 19.75 -2.41 7.41
N SER A 476 20.70 -3.24 6.97
CA SER A 476 20.43 -4.43 6.14
C SER A 476 19.62 -4.14 4.85
N CYS A 477 19.69 -2.90 4.35
CA CYS A 477 19.00 -2.46 3.15
C CYS A 477 19.74 -2.86 1.87
N VAL A 478 19.01 -2.89 0.76
CA VAL A 478 19.55 -3.25 -0.55
C VAL A 478 19.18 -2.21 -1.61
N ASP A 479 20.18 -1.69 -2.32
CA ASP A 479 19.94 -0.99 -3.59
C ASP A 479 20.07 -1.94 -4.79
N ILE A 480 19.17 -1.80 -5.78
CA ILE A 480 19.21 -2.61 -7.01
C ILE A 480 19.10 -1.75 -8.27
N GLY A 481 20.03 -1.90 -9.21
CA GLY A 481 19.91 -1.29 -10.54
C GLY A 481 19.80 0.24 -10.53
N SER A 482 20.44 0.89 -9.55
CA SER A 482 20.53 2.34 -9.44
C SER A 482 21.94 2.82 -9.76
N GLU A 483 22.07 3.98 -10.40
CA GLU A 483 23.35 4.67 -10.58
C GLU A 483 23.85 5.22 -9.24
N ILE A 484 22.93 5.83 -8.49
CA ILE A 484 23.15 6.33 -7.13
C ILE A 484 22.36 5.45 -6.18
N GLY A 485 23.08 4.57 -5.47
CA GLY A 485 22.51 3.64 -4.51
C GLY A 485 22.09 4.38 -3.24
N VAL A 486 22.98 5.24 -2.72
CA VAL A 486 22.74 6.03 -1.51
C VAL A 486 23.21 7.46 -1.71
N TYR A 487 22.31 8.41 -1.57
CA TYR A 487 22.59 9.84 -1.67
C TYR A 487 22.39 10.56 -0.34
N ALA A 488 23.41 11.30 0.09
CA ALA A 488 23.33 12.31 1.14
C ALA A 488 23.64 13.68 0.54
N GLY A 489 22.70 14.62 0.67
CA GLY A 489 22.88 16.02 0.33
C GLY A 489 23.91 16.73 1.23
N PRO A 490 24.31 17.97 0.91
CA PRO A 490 25.44 18.64 1.57
C PRO A 490 25.32 18.79 3.08
N SER A 491 24.10 18.97 3.60
CA SER A 491 23.80 19.11 5.03
C SER A 491 23.13 17.86 5.63
N SER A 492 22.91 16.83 4.81
CA SER A 492 22.24 15.61 5.21
C SER A 492 23.24 14.60 5.76
N VAL A 493 22.79 13.74 6.67
CA VAL A 493 23.56 12.61 7.18
C VAL A 493 22.89 11.32 6.78
N VAL A 494 23.64 10.42 6.13
CA VAL A 494 23.17 9.06 5.86
C VAL A 494 24.13 8.07 6.48
N ARG A 495 23.60 7.16 7.27
CA ARG A 495 24.34 6.15 8.00
C ARG A 495 23.94 4.78 7.51
N VAL A 496 24.91 3.92 7.22
CA VAL A 496 24.65 2.59 6.68
C VAL A 496 25.26 1.49 7.53
N ARG A 497 24.54 0.39 7.71
CA ARG A 497 25.01 -0.82 8.37
C ARG A 497 24.50 -2.04 7.60
N ASN A 498 25.40 -2.94 7.22
CA ASN A 498 25.06 -4.12 6.41
C ASN A 498 24.29 -3.78 5.11
N HIS A 499 24.47 -2.58 4.58
CA HIS A 499 23.86 -2.16 3.32
C HIS A 499 24.59 -2.81 2.13
N ASN A 500 23.83 -3.46 1.26
CA ASN A 500 24.35 -4.07 0.03
C ASN A 500 23.78 -3.36 -1.19
N GLY A 501 24.52 -3.35 -2.30
CA GLY A 501 23.96 -2.86 -3.56
C GLY A 501 25.01 -2.46 -4.57
N THR A 502 24.52 -2.00 -5.71
CA THR A 502 25.31 -1.82 -6.94
C THR A 502 25.58 -0.36 -7.27
N GLY A 503 24.79 0.55 -6.71
CA GLY A 503 24.90 1.98 -6.97
C GLY A 503 26.03 2.64 -6.18
N SER A 504 26.43 3.82 -6.66
CA SER A 504 27.39 4.66 -5.96
C SER A 504 26.81 5.22 -4.65
N LYS A 505 27.70 5.50 -3.69
CA LYS A 505 27.38 6.20 -2.44
C LYS A 505 27.99 7.61 -2.49
N SER A 506 27.26 8.64 -2.03
CA SER A 506 27.83 9.98 -1.91
C SER A 506 28.89 10.05 -0.78
N ILE A 507 29.74 11.07 -0.80
CA ILE A 507 30.89 11.20 0.13
C ILE A 507 30.45 11.32 1.60
N SER A 508 29.27 11.90 1.85
CA SER A 508 28.74 12.11 3.21
C SER A 508 28.05 10.89 3.81
N VAL A 509 28.07 9.74 3.11
CA VAL A 509 27.54 8.47 3.63
C VAL A 509 28.58 7.82 4.54
N THR A 510 28.18 7.46 5.76
CA THR A 510 29.08 6.89 6.80
C THR A 510 28.60 5.51 7.27
N ASP A 511 29.53 4.62 7.60
CA ASP A 511 29.20 3.36 8.27
C ASP A 511 28.97 3.60 9.78
N TYR A 512 28.10 2.82 10.44
CA TYR A 512 27.82 2.92 11.88
C TYR A 512 27.48 1.60 12.58
#